data_AF-N8XGF4-F1
#
_entry.id   AF-N8XGF4-F1
#
_cell.length_a   1.000
_cell.length_b   1.000
_cell.length_c   1.000
_cell.angle_alpha   90.00
_cell.angle_beta   90.00
_cell.angle_gamma   90.00
#
_symmetry.space_group_name_H-M   'P 1'
#
loop_
_entity.id
_entity.type
_entity.pdbx_description
1 polymer ?
#
loop_
_entity_poly.entity_id
_entity_poly.type
_entity_poly.pdbx_seq_one_letter_code
_entity_poly.pdbx_strand_id
1 'polypeptide(L)' 'MNKITQDQTILNHLKSGNTITQAEAAKSYDYYRLSANIERLRKAGYNIVTHYERNSSGKGTHARYELISEVKS' A
#
# COMPACT_ATOMS: atom_id res chain seq x y z
N MET A 1 23.35 -6.78 -8.49
CA MET A 1 22.28 -7.19 -7.55
C MET A 1 21.01 -6.44 -7.94
N ASN A 2 19.91 -7.13 -8.24
CA ASN A 2 18.64 -6.46 -8.55
C ASN A 2 18.04 -5.90 -7.26
N LYS A 3 18.04 -4.58 -7.12
CA LYS A 3 17.41 -3.88 -5.99
C LYS A 3 15.90 -3.98 -6.15
N ILE A 4 15.22 -4.62 -5.20
CA ILE A 4 13.76 -4.63 -5.13
C ILE A 4 13.30 -3.17 -5.00
N THR A 5 12.41 -2.74 -5.90
CA THR A 5 11.86 -1.38 -5.87
C THR A 5 10.85 -1.25 -4.73
N GLN A 6 10.60 -0.03 -4.28
CA GLN A 6 9.57 0.23 -3.27
C GLN A 6 8.19 -0.28 -3.71
N ASP A 7 7.86 -0.13 -5.00
CA ASP A 7 6.62 -0.62 -5.59
C ASP A 7 6.52 -2.15 -5.46
N GLN A 8 7.61 -2.87 -5.74
CA GLN A 8 7.64 -4.33 -5.62
C GLN A 8 7.54 -4.78 -4.16
N THR A 9 8.20 -4.08 -3.23
CA THR A 9 8.09 -4.38 -1.79
C THR A 9 6.64 -4.24 -1.31
N ILE A 10 5.98 -3.13 -1.66
CA ILE A 10 4.58 -2.87 -1.26
C ILE A 10 3.65 -3.88 -1.92
N LEU A 11 3.85 -4.15 -3.22
CA LEU A 11 3.05 -5.14 -3.94
C LEU A 11 3.17 -6.53 -3.31
N ASN A 12 4.39 -6.96 -2.97
CA ASN A 12 4.61 -8.26 -2.32
C ASN A 12 3.90 -8.33 -0.96
N HIS A 13 3.97 -7.26 -0.16
CA HIS A 13 3.26 -7.17 1.12
C HIS A 13 1.75 -7.34 0.94
N LEU A 14 1.16 -6.62 -0.03
CA LEU A 14 -0.27 -6.69 -0.32
C LEU A 14 -0.69 -8.06 -0.89
N LYS A 15 0.14 -8.66 -1.76
CA LYS A 15 -0.11 -10.00 -2.32
C LYS A 15 -0.12 -11.11 -1.28
N SER A 16 0.54 -10.93 -0.14
CA SER A 16 0.45 -11.87 0.99
C SER A 16 -0.88 -11.81 1.75
N GLY A 17 -1.86 -11.01 1.29
CA GLY A 17 -3.14 -10.80 1.97
C GLY A 17 -3.07 -9.77 3.10
N ASN A 18 -1.93 -9.10 3.27
CA ASN A 18 -1.78 -8.05 4.27
C ASN A 18 -2.33 -6.72 3.74
N THR A 19 -2.68 -5.84 4.67
CA THR A 19 -3.01 -4.44 4.39
C THR A 19 -1.92 -3.52 4.91
N ILE A 20 -1.92 -2.27 4.48
CA ILE A 20 -0.91 -1.31 4.94
C ILE A 20 -1.42 0.14 4.94
N THR A 21 -1.01 0.88 5.96
CA THR A 21 -1.20 2.32 6.13
C THR A 21 0.11 3.07 5.90
N GLN A 22 0.03 4.39 5.69
CA GLN A 22 1.23 5.22 5.51
C GLN A 22 2.16 5.18 6.73
N ALA A 23 1.61 5.07 7.95
CA ALA A 23 2.39 4.99 9.18
C ALA A 23 3.14 3.66 9.31
N GLU A 24 2.48 2.54 8.99
CA GLU A 24 3.11 1.21 8.96
C GLU A 24 4.20 1.14 7.88
N ALA A 25 3.97 1.72 6.71
CA ALA A 25 4.98 1.78 5.65
C ALA A 25 6.21 2.61 6.04
N ALA A 26 6.01 3.76 6.70
CA ALA A 26 7.11 4.58 7.21
C ALA A 26 7.93 3.84 8.26
N LYS A 27 7.27 3.13 9.20
CA LYS A 27 7.94 2.38 10.26
C LYS A 27 8.71 1.16 9.75
N SER A 28 8.12 0.40 8.84
CA SER A 28 8.68 -0.89 8.39
C SER A 28 9.69 -0.77 7.26
N TYR A 29 9.59 0.28 6.43
CA TYR A 29 10.37 0.38 5.20
C TYR A 29 11.03 1.74 4.97
N ASP A 30 10.86 2.70 5.88
CA ASP A 30 11.36 4.09 5.76
C ASP A 30 10.82 4.81 4.50
N TYR A 31 9.55 4.55 4.16
CA TYR A 31 8.87 5.06 2.96
C TYR A 31 7.87 6.17 3.28
N TYR A 32 8.09 7.35 2.68
CA TYR A 32 7.32 8.57 2.97
C TYR A 32 6.17 8.85 2.00
N ARG A 33 6.00 8.08 0.92
CA ARG A 33 4.99 8.33 -0.13
C ARG A 33 4.25 7.08 -0.59
N LEU A 34 3.72 6.30 0.36
CA LEU A 34 2.94 5.08 0.07
C LEU A 34 1.85 5.34 -0.97
N SER A 35 1.14 6.46 -0.87
CA SER A 35 0.10 6.84 -1.83
C SER A 35 0.59 6.90 -3.29
N ALA A 36 1.81 7.38 -3.52
CA ALA A 36 2.40 7.45 -4.86
C ALA A 36 2.76 6.05 -5.40
N ASN A 37 3.23 5.14 -4.54
CA ASN A 37 3.46 3.75 -4.91
C ASN A 37 2.12 3.06 -5.26
N ILE A 38 1.09 3.24 -4.44
CA ILE A 38 -0.25 2.68 -4.70
C ILE A 38 -0.82 3.22 -6.02
N GLU A 39 -0.66 4.51 -6.32
CA GLU A 39 -1.08 5.08 -7.61
C GLU A 39 -0.38 4.41 -8.80
N ARG A 40 0.94 4.20 -8.73
CA ARG A 40 1.68 3.49 -9.78
C ARG A 40 1.22 2.05 -9.93
N LEU A 41 0.98 1.35 -8.83
CA LEU A 41 0.47 -0.03 -8.86
C LEU A 41 -0.94 -0.11 -9.46
N ARG A 42 -1.84 0.83 -9.14
CA ARG A 42 -3.16 0.92 -9.79
C ARG A 42 -3.04 1.17 -11.29
N LYS A 43 -2.15 2.06 -11.72
CA LYS A 43 -1.86 2.31 -13.14
C LYS A 43 -1.27 1.09 -13.85
N ALA A 44 -0.55 0.23 -13.11
CA ALA A 44 -0.07 -1.05 -13.61
C ALA A 44 -1.15 -2.15 -13.64
N GLY A 45 -2.39 -1.83 -13.21
CA GLY A 45 -3.55 -2.72 -13.30
C GLY A 45 -3.98 -3.35 -11.98
N TYR A 46 -3.18 -3.26 -10.90
CA TYR A 46 -3.54 -3.91 -9.64
C TYR A 46 -4.78 -3.28 -9.01
N ASN A 47 -5.78 -4.10 -8.69
CA ASN A 47 -7.00 -3.64 -8.05
C ASN A 47 -6.77 -3.47 -6.53
N ILE A 48 -6.27 -2.29 -6.16
CA ILE A 48 -6.00 -1.91 -4.77
C ILE A 48 -7.07 -0.93 -4.30
N VAL A 49 -7.82 -1.29 -3.27
CA VAL A 49 -8.86 -0.43 -2.67
C VAL A 49 -8.30 0.38 -1.50
N THR A 50 -8.97 1.49 -1.18
CA THR A 50 -8.66 2.32 -0.01
C THR A 50 -9.79 2.20 0.99
N HIS A 51 -9.47 1.79 2.21
CA HIS A 51 -10.35 1.87 3.37
C HIS A 51 -9.94 3.06 4.24
N TYR A 52 -10.90 3.84 4.71
CA TYR A 52 -10.63 4.95 5.61
C TYR A 52 -10.89 4.53 7.06
N GLU A 53 -9.83 4.51 7.86
CA GLU A 53 -9.88 4.11 9.27
C GLU A 53 -9.71 5.34 10.16
N ARG A 54 -10.47 5.40 11.26
CA ARG A 54 -10.34 6.47 12.23
C ARG A 54 -8.94 6.45 12.83
N ASN A 55 -8.31 7.62 12.96
CA ASN A 55 -6.98 7.69 13.56
C ASN A 55 -7.05 7.50 15.09
N SER A 56 -5.89 7.25 15.70
CA SER A 56 -5.76 7.02 17.14
C SER A 56 -6.11 8.25 17.99
N SER A 57 -6.01 9.47 17.44
CA SER A 57 -6.44 10.69 18.12
C SER A 57 -7.96 10.88 18.12
N GLY A 58 -8.71 10.04 17.40
CA GLY A 58 -10.15 10.13 17.23
C GLY A 58 -10.62 11.30 16.37
N LYS A 59 -9.69 12.10 15.83
CA LYS A 59 -9.96 13.30 15.02
C LYS A 59 -9.45 13.07 13.59
N GLY A 60 -10.32 12.53 12.75
CA GLY A 60 -10.04 12.28 11.33
C GLY A 60 -9.78 10.82 11.00
N THR A 61 -9.50 10.57 9.72
CA THR A 61 -9.28 9.24 9.16
C THR A 61 -7.97 9.18 8.38
N HIS A 62 -7.44 7.97 8.21
CA HIS A 62 -6.28 7.69 7.39
C HIS A 62 -6.56 6.52 6.45
N ALA A 63 -5.79 6.44 5.37
CA ALA A 63 -5.94 5.39 4.37
C ALA A 63 -5.25 4.10 4.81
N ARG A 64 -5.96 2.98 4.68
CA ARG A 64 -5.45 1.61 4.66
C ARG A 64 -5.69 1.02 3.27
N TYR A 65 -4.67 0.40 2.70
CA TYR A 65 -4.73 -0.17 1.36
C TYR A 65 -4.78 -1.70 1.41
N GLU A 66 -5.59 -2.28 0.54
CA GLU A 66 -5.81 -3.72 0.39
C GLU A 66 -5.82 -4.09 -1.09
N LEU A 67 -5.17 -5.19 -1.46
CA LEU A 67 -5.24 -5.76 -2.81
C LEU A 67 -6.41 -6.73 -2.90
N ILE A 68 -7.39 -6.44 -3.76
CA ILE A 68 -8.59 -7.28 -3.95
C ILE A 68 -8.38 -8.31 -5.04
N SER A 69 -7.71 -7.93 -6.12
CA SER A 69 -7.45 -8.83 -7.23
C SER A 69 -6.23 -8.40 -8.04
N GLU A 70 -5.54 -9.39 -8.59
CA GLU A 70 -4.58 -9.18 -9.66
C GLU A 70 -5.33 -9.10 -10.99
N VAL A 71 -4.81 -8.34 -11.95
CA VAL A 71 -5.19 -8.59 -13.34
C VAL A 71 -4.63 -9.96 -13.67
N LYS A 72 -5.50 -10.96 -13.89
CA LYS A 72 -5.06 -12.18 -14.57
C LYS A 72 -4.57 -11.75 -15.95
N SER A 73 -3.25 -11.78 -16.13
CA SER A 73 -2.61 -11.77 -17.44
C SER A 73 -3.15 -12.89 -18.32
#